data_AF-A0A429RHT9-F1
#
_entry.id   AF-A0A429RHT9-F1
#
_cell.length_a   1.000
_cell.length_b   1.000
_cell.length_c   1.000
_cell.angle_alpha   90.00
_cell.angle_beta   90.00
_cell.angle_gamma   90.00
#
_symmetry.space_group_name_H-M   'P 1'
#
loop_
_entity.id
_entity.type
_entity.pdbx_description
1 polymer ?
#
loop_
_entity_poly.entity_id
_entity_poly.type
_entity_poly.pdbx_seq_one_letter_code
_entity_poly.pdbx_strand_id
1 'polypeptide(L)'
;MLVDEVQAELDLLAVAEVAPGLAAMALKLAEALDALEARDAPTAQAVLADKLHALMVRLRALAPIQEQGDAVDEFTREREARRAEVRKLHG
;
A
#
# COMPACT_ATOMS: atom_id res chain seq x y z
N MET A 1 -11.23 -3.26 -7.45
CA MET A 1 -10.60 -1.97 -7.86
C MET A 1 -9.50 -1.67 -6.86
N LEU A 2 -8.51 -0.84 -7.20
CA LEU A 2 -7.44 -0.49 -6.27
C LEU A 2 -8.00 0.15 -4.99
N VAL A 3 -9.07 0.94 -5.10
CA VAL A 3 -9.79 1.50 -3.95
C VAL A 3 -10.28 0.42 -2.98
N ASP A 4 -10.78 -0.72 -3.49
CA ASP A 4 -11.28 -1.82 -2.64
C ASP A 4 -10.13 -2.49 -1.88
N GLU A 5 -8.99 -2.69 -2.55
CA GLU A 5 -7.79 -3.28 -1.93
C GLU A 5 -7.21 -2.38 -0.84
N VAL A 6 -7.15 -1.07 -1.12
CA VAL A 6 -6.69 -0.08 -0.14
C VAL A 6 -7.67 0.01 1.04
N GLN A 7 -8.98 0.01 0.80
CA GLN A 7 -9.98 -0.01 1.87
C GLN A 7 -9.81 -1.22 2.78
N ALA A 8 -9.69 -2.42 2.21
CA ALA A 8 -9.47 -3.65 2.98
C ALA A 8 -8.19 -3.59 3.84
N GLU A 9 -7.10 -3.04 3.28
CA GLU A 9 -5.86 -2.88 4.05
C GLU A 9 -6.02 -1.88 5.20
N LEU A 10 -6.68 -0.74 4.98
CA LEU A 10 -6.92 0.26 6.02
C LEU A 10 -7.76 -0.31 7.19
N ASP A 11 -8.74 -1.14 6.86
CA ASP A 11 -9.57 -1.84 7.85
C ASP A 11 -8.75 -2.85 8.65
N LEU A 12 -7.89 -3.63 8.00
CA LEU A 12 -6.95 -4.56 8.66
C LEU A 12 -5.98 -3.85 9.60
N LEU A 13 -5.48 -2.69 9.20
CA LEU A 13 -4.56 -1.89 10.01
C LEU A 13 -5.25 -1.16 11.15
N ALA A 14 -6.60 -1.10 11.18
CA ALA A 14 -7.38 -0.35 12.16
C ALA A 14 -6.92 1.12 12.33
N VAL A 15 -6.37 1.72 11.26
CA VAL A 15 -5.78 3.07 11.28
C VAL A 15 -6.81 4.17 11.10
N ALA A 16 -8.04 3.83 10.72
CA ALA A 16 -9.12 4.81 10.54
C ALA A 16 -9.44 5.59 11.82
N GLU A 17 -9.26 4.98 13.00
CA GLU A 17 -9.48 5.63 14.29
C GLU A 17 -8.29 6.49 14.73
N VAL A 18 -7.07 6.10 14.36
CA VAL A 18 -5.82 6.76 14.78
C VAL A 18 -5.42 7.89 13.84
N ALA A 19 -5.63 7.71 12.54
CA ALA A 19 -5.22 8.65 11.49
C ALA A 19 -6.27 8.76 10.37
N PRO A 20 -7.52 9.16 10.68
CA PRO A 20 -8.64 9.19 9.72
C PRO A 20 -8.34 10.04 8.47
N GLY A 21 -7.63 11.16 8.63
CA GLY A 21 -7.27 12.03 7.51
C GLY A 21 -6.28 11.39 6.53
N LEU A 22 -5.34 10.57 7.04
CA LEU A 22 -4.37 9.87 6.19
C LEU A 22 -5.03 8.67 5.48
N ALA A 23 -5.90 7.94 6.18
CA ALA A 23 -6.70 6.87 5.60
C ALA A 23 -7.60 7.39 4.46
N ALA A 24 -8.31 8.50 4.69
CA ALA A 24 -9.14 9.14 3.66
C ALA A 24 -8.31 9.62 2.45
N MET A 25 -7.08 10.09 2.67
CA MET A 25 -6.20 10.50 1.56
C MET A 25 -5.71 9.30 0.73
N ALA A 26 -5.41 8.17 1.38
CA ALA A 26 -5.02 6.95 0.70
C ALA A 26 -6.15 6.45 -0.24
N LEU A 27 -7.40 6.46 0.23
CA LEU A 27 -8.57 6.11 -0.59
C LEU A 27 -8.72 7.03 -1.80
N LYS A 28 -8.61 8.35 -1.62
CA LYS A 28 -8.70 9.32 -2.73
C LYS A 28 -7.61 9.11 -3.79
N LEU A 29 -6.40 8.73 -3.38
CA LEU A 29 -5.32 8.43 -4.32
C LEU A 29 -5.57 7.13 -5.08
N ALA A 30 -6.14 6.12 -4.42
CA ALA A 30 -6.53 4.87 -5.05
C ALA A 30 -7.67 5.07 -6.06
N GLU A 31 -8.70 5.86 -5.72
CA GLU A 31 -9.77 6.26 -6.65
C GLU A 31 -9.21 7.01 -7.87
N ALA A 32 -8.28 7.94 -7.66
CA ALA A 32 -7.64 8.67 -8.75
C ALA A 32 -6.84 7.74 -9.67
N LEU A 33 -6.15 6.74 -9.11
CA LEU A 33 -5.42 5.73 -9.88
C LEU A 33 -6.35 4.79 -10.65
N ASP A 34 -7.47 4.37 -10.07
CA ASP A 34 -8.49 3.57 -10.76
C ASP A 34 -9.13 4.33 -11.92
N ALA A 35 -9.32 5.65 -11.77
CA ALA A 35 -9.86 6.51 -12.82
C ALA A 35 -8.84 6.87 -13.92
N LEU A 36 -7.55 6.64 -13.68
CA LEU A 36 -6.48 6.96 -14.61
C LEU A 36 -6.22 5.81 -15.57
N GLU A 37 -6.49 6.03 -16.86
CA GLU A 37 -6.05 5.11 -17.90
C GLU A 37 -4.52 5.21 -18.07
N ALA A 38 -3.82 4.10 -17.82
CA ALA A 38 -2.36 4.03 -17.79
C ALA A 38 -1.67 4.52 -19.09
N ARG A 39 -2.40 4.49 -20.22
CA ARG A 39 -1.88 4.87 -21.53
C ARG A 39 -1.85 6.39 -21.75
N ASP A 40 -2.69 7.13 -21.03
CA ASP A 40 -2.92 8.55 -21.31
C ASP A 40 -2.10 9.48 -20.40
N ALA A 41 -1.68 9.00 -19.22
CA ALA A 41 -0.90 9.80 -18.28
C ALA A 41 0.07 8.95 -17.41
N PRO A 42 1.04 8.24 -18.02
CA PRO A 42 1.94 7.33 -17.30
C PRO A 42 2.76 8.01 -16.19
N THR A 43 3.18 9.26 -16.40
CA THR A 43 3.90 10.03 -15.38
C THR A 43 3.00 10.37 -14.18
N ALA A 44 1.75 10.76 -14.43
CA ALA A 44 0.80 11.07 -13.35
C ALA A 44 0.47 9.81 -12.53
N GLN A 45 0.28 8.68 -13.21
CA GLN A 45 0.06 7.39 -12.58
C GLN A 45 1.24 6.99 -11.68
N ALA A 46 2.48 7.12 -12.18
CA ALA A 46 3.68 6.81 -11.39
C ALA A 46 3.78 7.69 -10.14
N VAL A 47 3.49 9.00 -10.26
CA VAL A 47 3.53 9.93 -9.13
C VAL A 47 2.45 9.62 -8.09
N LEU A 48 1.23 9.29 -8.52
CA LEU A 48 0.15 8.94 -7.61
C LEU A 48 0.40 7.59 -6.91
N ALA A 49 0.93 6.61 -7.63
CA ALA A 49 1.31 5.31 -7.06
C ALA A 49 2.40 5.46 -5.99
N ASP A 50 3.42 6.27 -6.25
CA ASP A 50 4.49 6.55 -5.26
C ASP A 50 3.94 7.24 -4.00
N LYS A 51 3.04 8.22 -4.18
CA LYS A 51 2.39 8.91 -3.05
C LYS A 51 1.50 7.98 -2.23
N LEU A 52 0.72 7.13 -2.90
CA LEU A 52 -0.11 6.13 -2.23
C LEU A 52 0.77 5.16 -1.44
N HIS A 53 1.86 4.68 -2.05
CA HIS A 53 2.82 3.82 -1.36
C HIS A 53 3.41 4.47 -0.10
N ALA A 54 3.87 5.71 -0.21
CA ALA A 54 4.41 6.46 0.92
C ALA A 54 3.39 6.64 2.06
N LEU A 55 2.12 6.89 1.73
CA LEU A 55 1.05 7.00 2.71
C LEU A 55 0.74 5.67 3.39
N MET A 56 0.64 4.58 2.64
CA MET A 56 0.40 3.25 3.21
C MET A 56 1.54 2.80 4.13
N VAL A 57 2.80 3.08 3.77
CA VAL A 57 3.95 2.83 4.66
C VAL A 57 3.81 3.60 5.98
N ARG A 58 3.41 4.88 5.92
CA ARG A 58 3.20 5.69 7.12
C ARG A 58 2.04 5.19 7.96
N LEU A 59 0.95 4.75 7.33
CA LEU A 59 -0.22 4.20 8.01
C LEU A 59 0.13 2.88 8.71
N ARG A 60 0.87 1.98 8.07
CA ARG A 60 1.39 0.75 8.70
C ARG A 60 2.24 1.02 9.93
N ALA A 61 3.07 2.08 9.89
CA ALA A 61 3.86 2.49 11.04
C ALA A 61 3.02 3.09 12.19
N LEU A 62 1.80 3.55 11.90
CA LEU A 62 0.85 4.09 12.88
C LEU A 62 -0.19 3.06 13.32
N ALA A 63 -0.22 1.87 12.70
CA ALA A 63 -1.17 0.84 13.02
C ALA A 63 -1.03 0.45 14.50
N PRO A 64 -2.14 0.25 15.22
CA PRO A 64 -2.08 -0.19 16.61
C PRO A 64 -1.30 -1.51 16.68
N ILE A 65 -0.37 -1.62 17.64
CA ILE A 65 0.32 -2.89 17.90
C ILE A 65 -0.76 -3.85 18.44
N GLN A 66 -1.28 -4.73 17.59
CA GLN A 66 -2.04 -5.86 18.10
C GLN A 66 -1.05 -6.76 18.84
N GLU A 67 -1.26 -6.98 20.14
CA GLU A 67 -0.56 -8.01 20.92
C GLU A 67 -0.99 -9.40 20.42
N GLN A 68 -0.58 -9.77 19.21
CA GLN A 68 -0.46 -11.15 18.76
C GLN A 68 0.89 -11.25 18.05
N GLY A 69 1.75 -12.09 18.63
CA GLY A 69 3.19 -12.14 18.35
C GLY A 69 3.57 -12.29 16.87
N ASP A 70 4.77 -11.79 16.57
CA ASP A 70 5.54 -12.10 15.36
C ASP A 70 5.03 -11.60 13.98
N ALA A 71 4.37 -10.45 13.90
CA ALA A 71 4.04 -9.81 12.62
C ALA A 71 5.24 -9.19 11.87
N VAL A 72 6.43 -9.11 12.49
CA VAL A 72 7.66 -8.61 11.81
C VAL A 72 8.17 -9.59 10.74
N ASP A 73 7.69 -10.85 10.78
CA ASP A 73 8.19 -11.94 9.92
C ASP A 73 7.47 -12.09 8.57
N GLU A 74 6.33 -11.44 8.38
CA GLU A 74 5.54 -11.57 7.13
C GLU A 74 5.95 -10.53 6.08
N PHE A 75 6.24 -9.29 6.50
CA PHE A 75 6.77 -8.24 5.63
C PHE A 75 8.15 -8.58 5.05
N THR A 76 8.95 -9.37 5.77
CA THR A 76 10.25 -9.85 5.31
C THR A 76 10.09 -10.92 4.21
N ARG A 77 9.08 -11.79 4.33
CA ARG A 77 8.79 -12.85 3.36
C ARG A 77 8.37 -12.32 1.99
N GLU A 78 7.55 -11.27 1.92
CA GLU A 78 7.15 -10.67 0.64
C GLU A 78 8.32 -10.03 -0.12
N ARG A 79 9.25 -9.40 0.63
CA ARG A 79 10.44 -8.77 0.06
C ARG A 79 11.47 -9.80 -0.42
N GLU A 80 11.52 -10.99 0.18
CA GLU A 80 12.33 -12.11 -0.31
C GLU A 80 11.72 -12.75 -1.57
N ALA A 81 10.40 -12.94 -1.61
CA ALA A 81 9.72 -13.47 -2.79
C ALA A 81 9.95 -12.60 -4.04
N ARG A 82 9.84 -11.27 -3.90
CA ARG A 82 10.07 -10.33 -5.01
C ARG A 82 11.53 -10.28 -5.47
N ARG A 83 12.49 -10.51 -4.57
CA ARG A 83 13.92 -10.60 -4.91
C ARG A 83 14.29 -11.93 -5.58
N ALA A 84 13.61 -13.02 -5.23
CA ALA A 84 13.81 -14.33 -5.84
C ALA A 84 13.31 -14.40 -7.29
N GLU A 85 12.20 -13.73 -7.63
CA GLU A 85 11.73 -13.64 -9.02
C GLU A 85 12.69 -12.83 -9.91
N VAL A 86 13.17 -11.68 -9.43
CA VAL A 86 14.11 -10.84 -10.19
C VAL A 86 15.43 -11.56 -10.48
N ARG A 87 15.88 -12.44 -9.57
CA ARG A 87 17.11 -13.24 -9.73
C ARG A 87 16.96 -14.42 -10.71
N LYS A 88 15.74 -14.91 -10.96
CA LYS A 88 15.47 -15.96 -11.97
C LYS A 88 15.39 -15.41 -13.39
N LEU A 89 15.10 -14.12 -13.57
CA LEU A 89 15.01 -13.46 -14.87
C LEU A 89 16.36 -12.96 -15.43
N HIS A 90 17.42 -12.96 -14.61
CA HIS A 90 18.76 -12.47 -14.98
C HIS A 90 19.88 -13.50 -14.72
N GLY A 91 19.56 -14.80 -14.70
CA GLY A 91 20.52 -15.90 -14.56
C GLY A 91 20.54 -16.81 -15.77
#